data_AF-A0A916I1P3-F1
#
_entry.id   AF-A0A916I1P3-F1
#
_cell.length_a   1.000
_cell.length_b   1.000
_cell.length_c   1.000
_cell.angle_alpha   90.00
_cell.angle_beta   90.00
_cell.angle_gamma   90.00
#
_symmetry.space_group_name_H-M   'P 1'
#
loop_
_entity.id
_entity.type
_entity.pdbx_description
1 polymer ?
#
loop_
_entity_poly.entity_id
_entity_poly.type
_entity_poly.pdbx_seq_one_letter_code
_entity_poly.pdbx_strand_id
1 'polypeptide(L)'
;MAHYPSDLRSLWFGLVICLATLFLGFAEGVVFGAADQSVRTWLIEKAQSAVASSPDSTVPDPQARVDRAWTFFRRSHLHANGMATTGIVLIALLPLVSARRGIKQAIAGALGLGSAGYAAFLITAGLRTPGVGDTHLVKESLRWLAMPSAGMYVAATLGIIVLVCRWAWGSRSSDGGGLPDSVVEAKPGSHHPAELASVS
;
A
#
# COMPACT_ATOMS: atom_id res chain seq x y z
N MET A 1 -10.09 -25.22 4.91
CA MET A 1 -10.66 -24.31 3.89
C MET A 1 -10.51 -22.88 4.39
N ALA A 2 -9.95 -21.98 3.58
CA ALA A 2 -9.68 -20.60 3.99
C ALA A 2 -10.99 -19.84 4.19
N HIS A 3 -11.23 -19.33 5.39
CA HIS A 3 -12.35 -18.42 5.66
C HIS A 3 -11.96 -16.99 5.21
N TYR A 4 -11.73 -16.81 3.91
CA TYR A 4 -11.28 -15.54 3.33
C TYR A 4 -12.13 -14.34 3.79
N PRO A 5 -13.48 -14.41 3.85
CA PRO A 5 -14.29 -13.29 4.33
C PRO A 5 -14.06 -12.92 5.80
N SER A 6 -13.89 -13.90 6.69
CA SER A 6 -13.63 -13.61 8.12
C SER A 6 -12.21 -13.11 8.35
N ASP A 7 -11.25 -13.61 7.58
CA ASP A 7 -9.87 -13.17 7.63
C ASP A 7 -9.74 -11.73 7.15
N LEU A 8 -10.41 -11.37 6.04
CA LEU A 8 -10.45 -10.00 5.55
C LEU A 8 -11.16 -9.05 6.53
N ARG A 9 -12.27 -9.50 7.14
CA ARG A 9 -12.96 -8.74 8.20
C ARG A 9 -12.04 -8.42 9.36
N SER A 10 -11.06 -9.27 9.66
CA SER A 10 -10.09 -9.00 10.73
C SER A 10 -9.12 -7.84 10.41
N LEU A 11 -9.00 -7.47 9.13
CA LEU A 11 -8.11 -6.44 8.58
C LEU A 11 -8.84 -5.12 8.30
N TRP A 12 -10.10 -5.01 8.72
CA TRP A 12 -11.00 -3.88 8.42
C TRP A 12 -10.38 -2.51 8.74
N PHE A 13 -9.62 -2.40 9.82
CA PHE A 13 -9.02 -1.13 10.25
C PHE A 13 -8.10 -0.54 9.18
N GLY A 14 -7.18 -1.35 8.65
CA GLY A 14 -6.30 -0.93 7.57
C GLY A 14 -7.06 -0.60 6.29
N LEU A 15 -8.06 -1.43 5.94
CA LEU A 15 -8.88 -1.25 4.75
C LEU A 15 -9.67 0.07 4.78
N VAL A 16 -10.35 0.36 5.89
CA VAL A 16 -11.14 1.60 6.04
C VAL A 16 -10.25 2.82 5.92
N ILE A 17 -9.04 2.80 6.52
CA ILE A 17 -8.11 3.91 6.42
C ILE A 17 -7.62 4.06 4.97
N CYS A 18 -7.24 2.97 4.28
CA CYS A 18 -6.86 3.07 2.88
C CYS A 18 -8.01 3.62 2.01
N LEU A 19 -9.24 3.14 2.22
CA LEU A 19 -10.41 3.65 1.47
C LEU A 19 -10.64 5.14 1.74
N ALA A 20 -10.48 5.59 2.99
CA ALA A 20 -10.56 7.00 3.33
C ALA A 20 -9.45 7.83 2.65
N THR A 21 -8.21 7.33 2.63
CA THR A 21 -7.09 7.96 1.92
C THR A 21 -7.31 8.01 0.41
N LEU A 22 -7.87 6.95 -0.18
CA LEU A 22 -8.23 6.91 -1.59
C LEU A 22 -9.32 7.94 -1.91
N PHE A 23 -10.35 8.01 -1.06
CA PHE A 23 -11.40 9.00 -1.19
C PHE A 23 -10.85 10.43 -1.07
N LEU A 24 -9.93 10.67 -0.14
CA LEU A 24 -9.23 11.95 0.00
C LEU A 24 -8.48 12.33 -1.29
N GLY A 25 -7.77 11.39 -1.91
CA GLY A 25 -7.11 11.63 -3.18
C GLY A 25 -8.08 11.96 -4.32
N PHE A 26 -9.25 11.30 -4.39
CA PHE A 26 -10.31 11.69 -5.33
C PHE A 26 -10.88 13.07 -5.04
N ALA A 27 -11.15 13.39 -3.76
CA ALA A 27 -11.64 14.70 -3.35
C ALA A 27 -10.65 15.81 -3.74
N GLU A 28 -9.34 15.61 -3.51
CA GLU A 28 -8.30 16.50 -3.99
C GLU A 28 -8.34 16.69 -5.50
N GLY A 29 -8.52 15.60 -6.27
CA GLY A 29 -8.64 15.67 -7.73
C GLY A 29 -9.84 16.52 -8.18
N VAL A 30 -10.98 16.39 -7.51
CA VAL A 30 -12.18 17.22 -7.78
C VAL A 30 -11.91 18.68 -7.43
N VAL A 31 -11.30 18.96 -6.28
CA VAL A 31 -10.97 20.33 -5.85
C VAL A 31 -9.99 20.98 -6.84
N PHE A 32 -8.93 20.27 -7.26
CA PHE A 32 -7.96 20.80 -8.22
C PHE A 32 -8.54 20.92 -9.64
N GLY A 33 -9.57 20.14 -9.99
CA GLY A 33 -10.23 20.25 -11.29
C GLY A 33 -11.27 21.37 -11.35
N ALA A 34 -12.13 21.46 -10.33
CA ALA A 34 -13.29 22.35 -10.32
C ALA A 34 -13.04 23.71 -9.66
N ALA A 35 -12.05 23.82 -8.78
CA ALA A 35 -11.78 25.02 -7.98
C ALA A 35 -10.31 25.49 -8.04
N ASP A 36 -9.55 25.11 -9.08
CA ASP A 36 -8.13 25.49 -9.25
C ASP A 36 -7.88 26.98 -9.01
N GLN A 37 -8.64 27.84 -9.70
CA GLN A 37 -8.49 29.30 -9.60
C GLN A 37 -8.77 29.79 -8.17
N SER A 38 -9.87 29.36 -7.55
CA SER A 38 -10.23 29.78 -6.19
C SER A 38 -9.17 29.38 -5.17
N VAL A 39 -8.64 28.15 -5.28
CA VAL A 39 -7.57 27.68 -4.39
C VAL A 39 -6.29 28.48 -4.61
N ARG A 40 -5.90 28.73 -5.87
CA ARG A 40 -4.72 29.53 -6.18
C ARG A 40 -4.84 30.97 -5.67
N THR A 41 -5.98 31.61 -5.86
CA THR A 41 -6.24 32.97 -5.35
C THR A 41 -6.07 33.01 -3.83
N TRP A 42 -6.70 32.07 -3.11
CA TRP A 42 -6.55 31.98 -1.65
C TRP A 42 -5.09 31.76 -1.21
N LEU A 43 -4.33 30.93 -1.95
CA LEU A 43 -2.90 30.73 -1.68
C LEU A 43 -2.07 31.99 -1.96
N ILE A 44 -2.41 32.76 -3.01
CA ILE A 44 -1.75 34.04 -3.33
C ILE A 44 -1.99 35.05 -2.23
N GLU A 45 -3.23 35.24 -1.76
CA GLU A 45 -3.55 36.16 -0.66
C GLU A 45 -2.74 35.83 0.59
N LYS A 46 -2.66 34.53 0.91
CA LYS A 46 -1.86 34.04 2.04
C LYS A 46 -0.35 34.31 1.84
N ALA A 47 0.16 34.13 0.63
CA ALA A 47 1.56 34.42 0.32
C ALA A 47 1.85 35.92 0.41
N GLN A 48 0.97 36.78 -0.13
CA GLN A 48 1.10 38.24 -0.07
C GLN A 48 1.15 38.74 1.37
N SER A 49 0.29 38.22 2.26
CA SER A 49 0.32 38.59 3.68
C SER A 49 1.67 38.25 4.34
N ALA A 50 2.30 37.13 3.96
CA ALA A 50 3.56 36.70 4.51
C ALA A 50 4.73 37.55 3.98
N VAL A 51 4.71 37.90 2.69
CA VAL A 51 5.72 38.79 2.09
C VAL A 51 5.63 40.19 2.71
N ALA A 52 4.43 40.75 2.84
CA ALA A 52 4.23 42.09 3.43
C ALA A 52 4.73 42.19 4.89
N SER A 53 4.72 41.08 5.62
CA SER A 53 5.23 41.00 6.99
C SER A 53 6.75 40.82 7.11
N SER A 54 7.47 40.67 5.99
CA SER A 54 8.91 40.44 5.98
C SER A 54 9.67 41.67 5.44
N PRO A 55 10.66 42.19 6.17
CA PRO A 55 11.50 43.29 5.69
C PRO A 55 12.57 42.85 4.66
N ASP A 56 12.63 41.56 4.32
CA ASP A 56 13.68 40.99 3.48
C ASP A 56 13.24 40.89 2.00
N SER A 57 13.94 41.63 1.13
CA SER A 57 13.70 41.64 -0.32
C SER A 57 14.13 40.36 -1.05
N THR A 58 14.82 39.45 -0.37
CA THR A 58 15.17 38.12 -0.92
C THR A 58 14.03 37.12 -0.80
N VAL A 59 12.94 37.49 -0.13
CA VAL A 59 11.74 36.69 -0.02
C VAL A 59 11.18 36.38 -1.42
N PRO A 60 10.98 35.09 -1.76
CA PRO A 60 10.42 34.73 -3.04
C PRO A 60 9.05 35.36 -3.27
N ASP A 61 8.83 35.82 -4.50
CA ASP A 61 7.57 36.37 -4.98
C ASP A 61 6.37 35.45 -4.62
N PRO A 62 5.19 36.01 -4.27
CA PRO A 62 4.01 35.23 -3.93
C PRO A 62 3.69 34.11 -4.92
N GLN A 63 3.83 34.33 -6.23
CA GLN A 63 3.52 33.31 -7.24
C GLN A 63 4.45 32.10 -7.11
N ALA A 64 5.76 32.33 -6.92
CA ALA A 64 6.74 31.27 -6.75
C ALA A 64 6.49 30.45 -5.46
N ARG A 65 5.90 31.05 -4.42
CA ARG A 65 5.47 30.33 -3.21
C ARG A 65 4.24 29.47 -3.48
N VAL A 66 3.27 29.98 -4.24
CA VAL A 66 2.06 29.24 -4.65
C VAL A 66 2.40 28.06 -5.55
N ASP A 67 3.29 28.21 -6.53
CA ASP A 67 3.68 27.10 -7.41
C ASP A 67 4.37 25.95 -6.64
N ARG A 68 5.17 26.31 -5.62
CA ARG A 68 5.78 25.33 -4.71
C ARG A 68 4.74 24.65 -3.81
N ALA A 69 3.76 25.40 -3.29
CA ALA A 69 2.62 24.83 -2.57
C ALA A 69 1.82 23.86 -3.45
N TRP A 70 1.56 24.25 -4.70
CA TRP A 70 0.84 23.45 -5.69
C TRP A 70 1.52 22.12 -5.99
N THR A 71 2.85 22.11 -6.00
CA THR A 71 3.63 20.87 -6.15
C THR A 71 3.35 19.88 -5.02
N PHE A 72 3.18 20.34 -3.78
CA PHE A 72 2.82 19.46 -2.67
C PHE A 72 1.40 18.92 -2.79
N PHE A 73 0.44 19.75 -3.19
CA PHE A 73 -0.94 19.31 -3.44
C PHE A 73 -1.03 18.24 -4.53
N ARG A 74 -0.37 18.45 -5.68
CA ARG A 74 -0.28 17.42 -6.73
C ARG A 74 0.36 16.12 -6.23
N ARG A 75 1.42 16.24 -5.43
CA ARG A 75 2.07 15.06 -4.83
C ARG A 75 1.15 14.36 -3.84
N SER A 76 0.36 15.09 -3.07
CA SER A 76 -0.62 14.54 -2.13
C SER A 76 -1.62 13.69 -2.88
N HIS A 77 -2.28 14.24 -3.90
CA HIS A 77 -3.24 13.52 -4.75
C HIS A 77 -2.67 12.21 -5.30
N LEU A 78 -1.46 12.27 -5.89
CA LEU A 78 -0.80 11.11 -6.46
C LEU A 78 -0.46 10.06 -5.39
N HIS A 79 0.11 10.47 -4.25
CA HIS A 79 0.48 9.53 -3.18
C HIS A 79 -0.74 8.97 -2.45
N ALA A 80 -1.77 9.77 -2.21
CA ALA A 80 -3.02 9.32 -1.61
C ALA A 80 -3.63 8.20 -2.45
N ASN A 81 -3.83 8.42 -3.75
CA ASN A 81 -4.40 7.41 -4.64
C ASN A 81 -3.48 6.20 -4.83
N GLY A 82 -2.19 6.44 -5.12
CA GLY A 82 -1.23 5.37 -5.40
C GLY A 82 -0.96 4.47 -4.20
N MET A 83 -0.70 5.06 -3.03
CA MET A 83 -0.44 4.31 -1.81
C MET A 83 -1.71 3.65 -1.26
N ALA A 84 -2.86 4.31 -1.29
CA ALA A 84 -4.10 3.70 -0.81
C ALA A 84 -4.52 2.51 -1.68
N THR A 85 -4.50 2.66 -3.01
CA THR A 85 -4.86 1.58 -3.94
C THR A 85 -3.91 0.40 -3.77
N THR A 86 -2.60 0.66 -3.76
CA THR A 86 -1.61 -0.40 -3.54
C THR A 86 -1.79 -1.04 -2.16
N GLY A 87 -2.04 -0.26 -1.12
CA GLY A 87 -2.33 -0.74 0.23
C GLY A 87 -3.56 -1.66 0.28
N ILE A 88 -4.66 -1.32 -0.40
CA ILE A 88 -5.86 -2.16 -0.49
C ILE A 88 -5.53 -3.51 -1.12
N VAL A 89 -4.83 -3.51 -2.26
CA VAL A 89 -4.43 -4.74 -2.96
C VAL A 89 -3.54 -5.60 -2.06
N LEU A 90 -2.53 -4.99 -1.43
CA LEU A 90 -1.63 -5.68 -0.51
C LEU A 90 -2.36 -6.27 0.71
N ILE A 91 -3.33 -5.55 1.28
CA ILE A 91 -4.17 -6.06 2.38
C ILE A 91 -5.03 -7.23 1.91
N ALA A 92 -5.58 -7.18 0.69
CA ALA A 92 -6.38 -8.26 0.12
C ALA A 92 -5.58 -9.56 -0.14
N LEU A 93 -4.25 -9.48 -0.24
CA LEU A 93 -3.35 -10.64 -0.33
C LEU A 93 -3.08 -11.30 1.02
N LEU A 94 -3.21 -10.59 2.14
CA LEU A 94 -2.88 -11.11 3.47
C LEU A 94 -3.67 -12.36 3.89
N PRO A 95 -4.96 -12.54 3.54
CA PRO A 95 -5.67 -13.79 3.82
C PRO A 95 -5.06 -15.01 3.11
N LEU A 96 -4.37 -14.83 1.98
CA LEU A 96 -3.80 -15.92 1.17
C LEU A 96 -2.49 -16.49 1.75
N VAL A 97 -1.78 -15.70 2.57
CA VAL A 97 -0.51 -16.11 3.18
C VAL A 97 -0.71 -16.64 4.60
N SER A 98 0.04 -17.67 4.96
CA SER A 98 0.05 -18.21 6.33
C SER A 98 0.81 -17.26 7.25
N ALA A 99 0.14 -16.64 8.22
CA ALA A 99 0.77 -15.80 9.25
C ALA A 99 -0.16 -15.65 10.47
N ARG A 100 0.39 -15.28 11.62
CA ARG A 100 -0.41 -14.98 12.81
C ARG A 100 -1.33 -13.78 12.54
N ARG A 101 -2.57 -13.83 13.02
CA ARG A 101 -3.57 -12.77 12.84
C ARG A 101 -3.05 -11.38 13.23
N GLY A 102 -2.37 -11.26 14.37
CA GLY A 102 -1.80 -9.99 14.83
C GLY A 102 -0.77 -9.39 13.87
N ILE A 103 0.03 -10.22 13.18
CA ILE A 103 1.01 -9.75 12.18
C ILE A 103 0.27 -9.18 10.96
N LYS A 104 -0.75 -9.90 10.46
CA LYS A 104 -1.57 -9.43 9.33
C LYS A 104 -2.26 -8.10 9.68
N GLN A 105 -2.80 -7.98 10.88
CA GLN A 105 -3.44 -6.76 11.37
C GLN A 105 -2.45 -5.59 11.50
N ALA A 106 -1.25 -5.83 12.04
CA ALA A 106 -0.21 -4.82 12.15
C ALA A 106 0.23 -4.30 10.77
N ILE A 107 0.46 -5.21 9.81
CA ILE A 107 0.78 -4.85 8.43
C ILE A 107 -0.35 -4.04 7.80
N ALA A 108 -1.60 -4.49 7.90
CA ALA A 108 -2.74 -3.78 7.33
C ALA A 108 -2.91 -2.38 7.94
N GLY A 109 -2.78 -2.27 9.27
CA GLY A 109 -2.81 -0.99 9.97
C GLY A 109 -1.68 -0.06 9.53
N ALA A 110 -0.46 -0.57 9.37
CA ALA A 110 0.70 0.21 8.92
C ALA A 110 0.58 0.69 7.45
N LEU A 111 -0.02 -0.11 6.55
CA LEU A 111 -0.35 0.33 5.19
C LEU A 111 -1.40 1.45 5.20
N GLY A 112 -2.48 1.27 5.98
CA GLY A 112 -3.51 2.30 6.15
C GLY A 112 -2.95 3.60 6.71
N LEU A 113 -2.38 3.55 7.92
CA LEU A 113 -1.83 4.72 8.61
C LEU A 113 -0.67 5.36 7.84
N GLY A 114 0.19 4.55 7.20
CA GLY A 114 1.30 5.06 6.41
C GLY A 114 0.84 5.83 5.17
N SER A 115 -0.17 5.33 4.46
CA SER A 115 -0.76 6.05 3.32
C SER A 115 -1.46 7.34 3.74
N ALA A 116 -2.30 7.28 4.78
CA ALA A 116 -3.02 8.45 5.29
C ALA A 116 -2.08 9.53 5.83
N GLY A 117 -1.10 9.13 6.65
CA GLY A 117 -0.15 10.04 7.27
C GLY A 117 0.76 10.72 6.25
N TYR A 118 1.18 10.01 5.20
CA TYR A 118 2.02 10.60 4.16
C TYR A 118 1.23 11.58 3.27
N ALA A 119 -0.02 11.26 2.93
CA ALA A 119 -0.90 12.21 2.25
C ALA A 119 -1.14 13.47 3.11
N ALA A 120 -1.49 13.29 4.39
CA ALA A 120 -1.69 14.40 5.32
C ALA A 120 -0.44 15.29 5.47
N PHE A 121 0.76 14.70 5.47
CA PHE A 121 2.02 15.44 5.42
C PHE A 121 2.10 16.36 4.19
N LEU A 122 1.80 15.84 3.01
CA LEU A 122 1.88 16.61 1.76
C LEU A 122 0.83 17.73 1.70
N ILE A 123 -0.41 17.47 2.12
CA ILE A 123 -1.45 18.52 2.25
C ILE A 123 -0.96 19.62 3.19
N THR A 124 -0.48 19.25 4.37
CA THR A 124 -0.02 20.21 5.38
C THR A 124 1.17 21.02 4.87
N ALA A 125 2.09 20.37 4.15
CA ALA A 125 3.21 21.06 3.50
C ALA A 125 2.72 22.06 2.44
N GLY A 126 1.75 21.68 1.61
CA GLY A 126 1.11 22.57 0.64
C GLY A 126 0.47 23.79 1.31
N LEU A 127 -0.28 23.58 2.39
CA LEU A 127 -0.96 24.67 3.12
C LEU A 127 0.01 25.63 3.84
N ARG A 128 1.19 25.16 4.26
CA ARG A 128 2.19 25.97 4.98
C ARG A 128 3.16 26.70 4.06
N THR A 129 3.41 26.15 2.87
CA THR A 129 4.40 26.70 1.93
C THR A 129 4.18 28.18 1.55
N PRO A 130 2.95 28.68 1.32
CA PRO A 130 2.71 30.10 1.02
C PRO A 130 3.20 31.04 2.13
N GLY A 131 3.04 30.64 3.40
CA GLY A 131 3.44 31.44 4.55
C GLY A 131 4.95 31.41 4.79
N VAL A 132 5.55 30.22 4.77
CA VAL A 132 6.98 30.05 5.07
C VAL A 132 7.88 30.45 3.90
N GLY A 133 7.46 30.16 2.67
CA GLY A 133 8.23 30.46 1.46
C GLY A 133 9.44 29.55 1.21
N ASP A 134 9.90 28.77 2.20
CA ASP A 134 10.94 27.76 2.04
C ASP A 134 10.38 26.34 2.26
N THR A 135 10.46 25.53 1.21
CA THR A 135 10.02 24.13 1.25
C THR A 135 10.87 23.24 2.13
N HIS A 136 12.15 23.58 2.35
CA HIS A 136 13.04 22.82 3.24
C HIS A 136 12.56 22.97 4.69
N LEU A 137 12.37 24.19 5.16
CA LEU A 137 11.88 24.48 6.50
C LEU A 137 10.49 23.86 6.75
N VAL A 138 9.60 23.90 5.75
CA VAL A 138 8.29 23.25 5.85
C VAL A 138 8.43 21.74 6.03
N LYS A 139 9.26 21.07 5.22
CA LYS A 139 9.49 19.62 5.33
C LYS A 139 10.15 19.24 6.64
N GLU A 140 11.11 20.03 7.10
CA GLU A 140 11.79 19.82 8.38
C GLU A 140 10.80 19.90 9.56
N SER A 141 9.94 20.92 9.56
CA SER A 141 8.90 21.09 10.58
C SER A 141 7.86 19.95 10.61
N LEU A 142 7.72 19.22 9.51
CA LEU A 142 6.78 18.11 9.34
C LEU A 142 7.48 16.74 9.28
N ARG A 143 8.80 16.68 9.52
CA ARG A 143 9.58 15.44 9.43
C ARG A 143 9.05 14.36 10.39
N TRP A 144 8.55 14.78 11.54
CA TRP A 144 7.93 13.92 12.55
C TRP A 144 6.69 13.18 12.03
N LEU A 145 6.00 13.72 11.01
CA LEU A 145 4.86 13.07 10.39
C LEU A 145 5.27 12.28 9.14
N ALA A 146 6.14 12.87 8.31
CA ALA A 146 6.58 12.26 7.05
C ALA A 146 7.36 10.95 7.27
N MET A 147 8.36 10.96 8.17
CA MET A 147 9.26 9.82 8.36
C MET A 147 8.55 8.59 8.95
N PRO A 148 7.76 8.71 10.04
CA PRO A 148 7.04 7.55 10.57
C PRO A 148 6.01 7.01 9.59
N SER A 149 5.28 7.88 8.87
CA SER A 149 4.26 7.45 7.91
C SER A 149 4.87 6.68 6.75
N ALA A 150 5.93 7.22 6.13
CA ALA A 150 6.65 6.52 5.07
C ALA A 150 7.30 5.22 5.58
N GLY A 151 7.92 5.26 6.76
CA GLY A 151 8.54 4.10 7.39
C GLY A 151 7.55 2.97 7.65
N MET A 152 6.36 3.28 8.18
CA MET A 152 5.27 2.31 8.37
C MET A 152 4.87 1.66 7.05
N TYR A 153 4.63 2.45 6.01
CA TYR A 153 4.18 1.93 4.72
C TYR A 153 5.23 1.03 4.06
N VAL A 154 6.50 1.45 4.06
CA VAL A 154 7.62 0.68 3.50
C VAL A 154 7.84 -0.60 4.30
N ALA A 155 7.89 -0.53 5.63
CA ALA A 155 8.07 -1.70 6.48
C ALA A 155 6.93 -2.72 6.30
N ALA A 156 5.68 -2.26 6.19
CA ALA A 156 4.54 -3.14 5.93
C ALA A 156 4.60 -3.80 4.55
N THR A 157 5.02 -3.05 3.53
CA THR A 157 5.24 -3.57 2.17
C THR A 157 6.30 -4.67 2.18
N LEU A 158 7.45 -4.43 2.83
CA LEU A 158 8.50 -5.43 3.02
C LEU A 158 8.00 -6.65 3.80
N GLY A 159 7.20 -6.44 4.85
CA GLY A 159 6.57 -7.51 5.62
C GLY A 159 5.72 -8.43 4.76
N ILE A 160 4.91 -7.89 3.85
CA ILE A 160 4.11 -8.69 2.91
C ILE A 160 5.01 -9.44 1.94
N ILE A 161 6.03 -8.79 1.36
CA ILE A 161 6.96 -9.45 0.45
C ILE A 161 7.58 -10.69 1.12
N VAL A 162 8.04 -10.55 2.38
CA VAL A 162 8.59 -11.68 3.14
C VAL A 162 7.56 -12.78 3.34
N LEU A 163 6.31 -12.45 3.70
CA LEU A 163 5.25 -13.43 3.89
C LEU A 163 4.88 -14.17 2.60
N VAL A 164 4.81 -13.45 1.47
CA VAL A 164 4.53 -14.02 0.15
C VAL A 164 5.66 -14.93 -0.31
N CYS A 165 6.92 -14.49 -0.17
CA CYS A 165 8.08 -15.33 -0.51
C CYS A 165 8.11 -16.61 0.33
N ARG A 166 7.82 -16.51 1.63
CA ARG A 166 7.79 -17.67 2.53
C ARG A 166 6.64 -18.63 2.18
N TRP A 167 5.47 -18.09 1.82
CA TRP A 167 4.35 -18.89 1.35
C TRP A 167 4.70 -19.63 0.04
N ALA A 168 5.26 -18.94 -0.95
CA ALA A 168 5.66 -19.52 -2.23
C ALA A 168 6.74 -20.61 -2.08
N TRP A 169 7.70 -20.43 -1.17
CA TRP A 169 8.75 -21.41 -0.92
C TRP A 169 8.22 -22.65 -0.20
N GLY A 170 7.35 -22.48 0.79
CA GLY A 170 6.75 -23.58 1.55
C GLY A 170 5.87 -24.49 0.69
N SER A 171 5.13 -23.93 -0.27
CA SER A 171 4.30 -24.71 -1.20
C SER A 171 5.12 -25.64 -2.10
N ARG A 172 6.31 -25.22 -2.55
CA ARG A 172 7.18 -26.04 -3.42
C ARG A 172 7.75 -27.28 -2.72
N SER A 173 7.96 -27.21 -1.41
CA SER A 173 8.48 -28.34 -0.63
C SER A 173 7.43 -29.45 -0.43
N SER A 174 6.14 -29.14 -0.60
CA SER A 174 5.05 -30.11 -0.47
C SER A 174 4.77 -30.89 -1.76
N ASP A 175 5.19 -30.39 -2.92
CA ASP A 175 4.90 -30.98 -4.23
C ASP A 175 6.04 -31.88 -4.77
N GLY A 176 7.16 -32.02 -4.05
CA GLY A 176 8.41 -32.62 -4.55
C GLY A 176 8.74 -34.07 -4.16
N GLY A 177 7.79 -34.89 -3.66
CA GLY A 177 8.11 -36.16 -2.99
C GLY A 177 7.26 -37.39 -3.31
N GLY A 178 6.46 -37.40 -4.39
CA GLY A 178 5.70 -38.57 -4.82
C GLY A 178 6.31 -39.21 -6.05
N LEU A 179 7.26 -40.14 -5.88
CA LEU A 179 7.51 -41.14 -6.93
C LEU A 179 6.21 -41.96 -7.09
N PRO A 180 5.76 -42.26 -8.31
CA PRO A 180 4.61 -43.14 -8.49
C PRO A 180 4.97 -44.55 -7.99
N ASP A 181 4.25 -45.04 -6.98
CA ASP A 181 4.28 -46.41 -6.46
C ASP A 181 3.73 -47.45 -7.47
N SER A 182 4.02 -47.29 -8.76
CA SER A 182 3.51 -48.16 -9.83
C SER A 182 4.56 -49.10 -10.42
N VAL A 183 5.58 -49.49 -9.66
CA VAL A 183 6.48 -50.60 -10.04
C VAL A 183 6.69 -51.53 -8.84
N VAL A 184 5.59 -52.09 -8.33
CA VAL A 184 5.65 -53.33 -7.54
C VAL A 184 5.40 -54.50 -8.51
N GLU A 185 6.52 -55.13 -8.84
CA GLU A 185 6.70 -56.50 -9.36
C GLU A 185 5.43 -57.32 -9.65
N ALA A 186 5.11 -57.47 -10.93
CA ALA A 186 4.36 -58.63 -11.41
C ALA A 186 5.27 -59.87 -11.36
N LYS A 187 5.09 -60.71 -10.35
CA LYS A 187 5.73 -62.03 -10.25
C LYS A 187 5.00 -63.01 -11.19
N PRO A 188 5.62 -63.54 -12.26
CA PRO A 188 4.98 -64.55 -13.09
C PRO A 188 5.05 -65.91 -12.38
N GLY A 189 3.89 -66.41 -11.97
CA GLY A 189 3.74 -67.78 -11.48
C GLY A 189 4.04 -68.79 -12.60
N SER A 190 4.82 -69.79 -12.25
CA SER A 190 5.33 -70.84 -13.11
C SER A 190 4.47 -72.12 -13.05
N HIS A 191 4.44 -72.83 -14.19
CA HIS A 191 4.18 -74.26 -14.40
C HIS A 191 2.74 -74.84 -14.54
N HIS A 192 2.35 -75.03 -15.82
CA HIS A 192 2.14 -76.34 -16.52
C HIS A 192 0.86 -77.21 -16.27
N PRO A 193 0.55 -78.24 -17.12
CA PRO A 193 -0.32 -78.14 -18.31
C PRO A 193 -1.51 -79.15 -18.37
N ALA A 194 -2.38 -78.97 -19.37
CA ALA A 194 -3.26 -79.90 -20.10
C ALA A 194 -3.87 -81.16 -19.41
N GLU A 195 -5.21 -81.28 -19.44
CA GLU A 195 -5.87 -82.58 -19.71
C GLU A 195 -7.26 -82.39 -20.35
N LEU A 196 -7.48 -83.11 -21.46
CA LEU A 196 -8.74 -83.29 -22.17
C LEU A 196 -9.58 -84.35 -21.46
N ALA A 197 -10.88 -84.12 -21.27
CA ALA A 197 -11.84 -85.21 -21.14
C ALA A 197 -13.24 -84.79 -21.60
N SER A 198 -13.66 -85.46 -22.67
CA SER A 198 -15.01 -85.58 -23.23
C SER A 198 -16.04 -86.11 -22.23
N VAL A 199 -17.26 -85.56 -22.18
CA VAL A 199 -18.49 -86.31 -21.86
C VAL A 199 -19.69 -85.69 -22.58
N SER A 200 -20.28 -86.51 -23.48
CA SER A 200 -21.63 -86.55 -24.07
C SER A 200 -22.51 -85.30 -24.13
#